data_AF-A0A3S2UWR4-F1
#
_entry.id   AF-A0A3S2UWR4-F1
#
_cell.length_a   1.000
_cell.length_b   1.000
_cell.length_c   1.000
_cell.angle_alpha   90.00
_cell.angle_beta   90.00
_cell.angle_gamma   90.00
#
_symmetry.space_group_name_H-M   'P 1'
#
loop_
_entity.id
_entity.type
_entity.pdbx_description
1 polymer ?
#
loop_
_entity_poly.entity_id
_entity_poly.type
_entity_poly.pdbx_seq_one_letter_code
_entity_poly.pdbx_strand_id
1 'polypeptide(L)'
;MSDLKTDSQDLQQEENALIALRKEKLAAERAKGNAFPNDFRSDSYCNDLQKQHADKTKDALEAAAIPVKVAGRIMLNRGSFMVIQDMTG
;
A
#
# COMPACT_ATOMS: atom_id res chain seq x y z
N MET A 1 -12.39 -9.57 31.39
CA MET A 1 -11.50 -9.13 30.31
C MET A 1 -11.61 -7.62 30.28
N SER A 2 -10.55 -6.93 30.71
CA SER A 2 -10.53 -5.50 30.96
C SER A 2 -10.48 -4.73 29.64
N ASP A 3 -11.54 -3.98 29.34
CA ASP A 3 -11.57 -2.99 28.28
C ASP A 3 -10.47 -1.95 28.54
N LEU A 4 -9.42 -1.99 27.70
CA LEU A 4 -8.41 -0.94 27.63
C LEU A 4 -9.09 0.31 27.08
N LYS A 5 -9.50 1.21 27.98
CA LYS A 5 -9.85 2.59 27.61
C LYS A 5 -8.55 3.29 27.22
N THR A 6 -8.24 3.36 25.93
CA THR A 6 -7.14 4.21 25.43
C THR A 6 -7.51 5.67 25.68
N ASP A 7 -6.68 6.38 26.44
CA ASP A 7 -6.92 7.78 26.77
C ASP A 7 -6.67 8.67 25.54
N SER A 8 -7.44 9.74 25.38
CA SER A 8 -7.34 10.62 24.20
C SER A 8 -5.98 11.30 24.06
N GLN A 9 -5.28 11.49 25.19
CA GLN A 9 -3.92 12.05 25.24
C GLN A 9 -2.88 11.07 24.69
N ASP A 10 -3.02 9.77 24.94
CA ASP A 10 -2.10 8.73 24.44
C ASP A 10 -2.21 8.61 22.92
N LEU A 11 -3.44 8.62 22.37
CA LEU A 11 -3.68 8.63 20.93
C LEU A 11 -3.03 9.84 20.24
N GLN A 12 -3.07 11.01 20.87
CA GLN A 12 -2.46 12.23 20.33
C GLN A 12 -0.92 12.16 20.35
N GLN A 13 -0.32 11.57 21.39
CA GLN A 13 1.12 11.35 21.46
C GLN A 13 1.59 10.32 20.43
N GLU A 14 0.88 9.22 20.27
CA GLU A 14 1.15 8.21 19.23
C GLU A 14 1.06 8.81 17.83
N GLU A 15 0.02 9.61 17.54
CA GLU A 15 -0.13 10.32 16.27
C GLU A 15 1.08 11.25 16.00
N ASN A 16 1.47 12.04 17.00
CA ASN A 16 2.63 12.93 16.89
C ASN A 16 3.93 12.17 16.61
N ALA A 17 4.13 11.02 17.27
CA ALA A 17 5.27 10.15 17.04
C ALA A 17 5.27 9.59 15.60
N LEU A 18 4.11 9.14 15.10
CA LEU A 18 3.95 8.65 13.72
C LEU A 18 4.22 9.76 12.69
N ILE A 19 3.75 10.98 12.94
CA ILE A 19 4.00 12.13 12.09
C ILE A 19 5.50 12.46 12.04
N ALA A 20 6.18 12.45 13.19
CA ALA A 20 7.63 12.68 13.27
C ALA A 20 8.40 11.67 12.44
N LEU A 21 8.10 10.37 12.58
CA LEU A 21 8.73 9.30 11.80
C LEU A 21 8.50 9.46 10.29
N ARG A 22 7.28 9.84 9.86
CA ARG A 22 6.98 10.10 8.44
C ARG A 22 7.79 11.27 7.89
N LYS A 23 7.95 12.34 8.67
CA LYS A 23 8.76 13.51 8.29
C LYS A 23 10.24 13.16 8.17
N GLU A 24 10.77 12.36 9.09
CA GLU A 24 12.15 11.87 9.05
C GLU A 24 12.41 11.04 7.78
N LYS A 25 11.53 10.08 7.48
CA LYS A 25 11.62 9.28 6.25
C LYS A 25 11.56 10.14 5.00
N LEU A 26 10.67 11.13 4.96
CA LEU A 26 10.57 12.06 3.84
C LEU A 26 11.85 12.92 3.69
N ALA A 27 12.45 13.37 4.79
CA ALA A 27 13.71 14.11 4.76
C ALA A 27 14.85 13.25 4.20
N ALA A 28 14.93 11.97 4.61
CA ALA A 28 15.90 11.02 4.08
C ALA A 28 15.72 10.78 2.57
N GLU A 29 14.48 10.66 2.07
CA GLU A 29 14.22 10.53 0.63
C GLU A 29 14.56 11.80 -0.16
N ARG A 30 14.30 12.99 0.40
CA ARG A 30 14.72 14.26 -0.22
C ARG A 30 16.23 14.42 -0.32
N ALA A 31 16.99 13.89 0.64
CA ALA A 31 18.45 13.92 0.60
C ALA A 31 19.03 13.06 -0.54
N LYS A 32 18.33 12.00 -0.95
CA LYS A 32 18.72 11.13 -2.08
C LYS A 32 18.42 11.76 -3.45
N GLY A 33 17.53 12.74 -3.52
CA GLY A 33 17.13 13.39 -4.76
C GLY A 33 15.62 13.69 -4.83
N ASN A 34 14.97 13.27 -5.91
CA ASN A 34 13.55 13.55 -6.13
C ASN A 34 12.65 12.66 -5.26
N ALA A 35 12.13 13.20 -4.16
CA ALA A 35 11.22 12.50 -3.25
C ALA A 35 9.79 12.28 -3.81
N PHE A 36 9.41 12.97 -4.88
CA PHE A 36 8.09 12.87 -5.50
C PHE A 36 8.22 12.59 -7.01
N PRO A 37 8.65 11.37 -7.40
CA PRO A 37 8.75 10.99 -8.79
C PRO A 37 7.37 10.87 -9.45
N ASN A 38 7.30 11.17 -10.75
CA ASN A 38 6.11 11.02 -11.59
C ASN A 38 6.42 10.27 -12.90
N ASP A 39 7.33 9.31 -12.81
CA ASP A 39 7.81 8.46 -13.90
C ASP A 39 7.04 7.13 -14.00
N PHE A 40 6.49 6.64 -12.89
CA PHE A 40 5.73 5.39 -12.86
C PHE A 40 4.48 5.47 -13.76
N ARG A 41 4.28 4.41 -14.55
CA ARG A 41 3.11 4.22 -15.42
C ARG A 41 2.52 2.85 -15.13
N SER A 42 1.32 2.83 -14.55
CA SER A 42 0.51 1.62 -14.41
C SER A 42 -0.08 1.24 -15.76
N ASP A 43 -0.18 -0.07 -16.01
CA ASP A 43 -0.80 -0.63 -17.22
C ASP A 43 -2.13 -1.34 -16.92
N SER A 44 -2.42 -1.58 -15.65
CA SER A 44 -3.56 -2.39 -15.19
C SER A 44 -4.26 -1.76 -14.01
N TYR A 45 -5.57 -2.00 -13.90
CA TYR A 45 -6.40 -1.63 -12.74
C TYR A 45 -6.73 -2.85 -11.88
N CYS A 46 -6.76 -2.66 -10.56
CA CYS A 46 -7.01 -3.72 -9.58
C CYS A 46 -8.33 -4.46 -9.84
N ASN A 47 -9.43 -3.72 -10.08
CA ASN A 47 -10.74 -4.34 -10.30
C ASN A 47 -10.81 -5.12 -11.60
N ASP A 48 -10.14 -4.63 -12.66
CA ASP A 48 -10.11 -5.33 -13.95
C ASP A 48 -9.35 -6.65 -13.85
N LEU A 49 -8.23 -6.66 -13.13
CA LEU A 49 -7.48 -7.89 -12.86
C LEU A 49 -8.33 -8.90 -12.06
N GLN A 50 -9.05 -8.44 -11.04
CA GLN A 50 -9.95 -9.29 -10.27
C GLN A 50 -11.02 -9.89 -11.17
N LYS A 51 -11.70 -9.09 -11.99
CA LYS A 51 -12.75 -9.58 -12.92
C LYS A 51 -12.22 -10.56 -13.97
N GLN A 52 -11.07 -10.26 -14.57
CA GLN A 52 -10.50 -11.08 -15.63
C GLN A 52 -9.95 -12.42 -15.13
N HIS A 53 -9.63 -12.53 -13.85
CA HIS A 53 -8.93 -13.69 -13.29
C HIS A 53 -9.66 -14.36 -12.12
N ALA A 54 -10.85 -13.87 -11.73
CA ALA A 54 -11.67 -14.43 -10.66
C ALA A 54 -11.90 -15.94 -10.79
N ASP A 55 -12.15 -16.41 -12.01
CA ASP A 55 -12.48 -17.83 -12.28
C ASP A 55 -11.27 -18.67 -12.71
N LYS A 56 -10.05 -18.11 -12.72
CA LYS A 56 -8.84 -18.84 -13.14
C LYS A 56 -8.25 -19.63 -11.98
N THR A 57 -7.78 -20.84 -12.29
CA THR A 57 -7.05 -21.67 -11.32
C THR A 57 -5.61 -21.19 -11.17
N LYS A 58 -4.97 -21.62 -10.07
CA LYS A 58 -3.56 -21.35 -9.80
C LYS A 58 -2.66 -21.77 -10.97
N ASP A 59 -2.81 -23.01 -11.44
CA ASP A 59 -1.97 -23.57 -12.51
C ASP A 59 -2.15 -22.82 -13.83
N ALA A 60 -3.37 -22.35 -14.13
CA ALA A 60 -3.65 -21.55 -15.31
C ALA A 60 -2.99 -20.15 -15.24
N LEU A 61 -2.98 -19.53 -14.06
CA LEU A 61 -2.30 -18.24 -13.85
C LEU A 61 -0.78 -18.38 -13.90
N GLU A 62 -0.24 -19.47 -13.33
CA GLU A 62 1.19 -19.77 -13.34
C GLU A 62 1.68 -20.00 -14.78
N ALA A 63 0.95 -20.78 -15.58
CA ALA A 63 1.28 -20.99 -16.99
C ALA A 63 1.15 -19.72 -17.84
N ALA A 64 0.20 -18.83 -17.52
CA ALA A 64 0.00 -17.60 -18.27
C ALA A 64 1.08 -16.53 -18.00
N ALA A 65 1.69 -16.56 -16.80
CA ALA A 65 2.82 -15.73 -16.41
C ALA A 65 2.67 -14.24 -16.80
N ILE A 66 1.49 -13.66 -16.59
CA ILE A 66 1.12 -12.32 -17.09
C ILE A 66 1.77 -11.24 -16.20
N PRO A 67 2.74 -10.44 -16.71
CA PRO A 67 3.29 -9.33 -15.96
C PRO A 67 2.31 -8.15 -15.96
N VAL A 68 2.11 -7.53 -14.79
CA VAL A 68 1.21 -6.38 -14.62
C VAL A 68 1.86 -5.30 -13.75
N LYS A 69 1.48 -4.03 -13.97
CA LYS A 69 1.91 -2.88 -13.19
C LYS A 69 0.69 -2.13 -12.66
N VAL A 70 0.58 -2.05 -11.34
CA VAL A 70 -0.51 -1.35 -10.63
C VAL A 70 0.06 -0.23 -9.77
N ALA A 71 -0.75 0.81 -9.52
CA ALA A 71 -0.44 1.90 -8.60
C ALA A 71 -1.67 2.24 -7.75
N GLY A 72 -1.45 2.55 -6.47
CA GLY A 72 -2.55 2.88 -5.56
C GLY A 72 -2.06 3.21 -4.15
N ARG A 73 -3.00 3.43 -3.24
CA ARG A 73 -2.74 3.62 -1.81
C ARG A 73 -2.50 2.28 -1.14
N ILE A 74 -1.43 2.19 -0.35
CA ILE A 74 -1.23 1.06 0.55
C ILE A 74 -2.22 1.19 1.71
N MET A 75 -3.15 0.24 1.81
CA MET A 75 -4.17 0.19 2.85
C MET A 75 -3.70 -0.63 4.05
N LEU A 76 -3.07 -1.78 3.78
CA LEU A 76 -2.52 -2.67 4.80
C LEU A 76 -1.15 -3.16 4.35
N ASN A 77 -0.19 -3.13 5.27
CA ASN A 77 1.13 -3.70 5.07
C ASN A 77 1.37 -4.79 6.11
N ARG A 78 1.44 -6.05 5.66
CA ARG A 78 1.71 -7.24 6.49
C ARG A 78 3.09 -7.84 6.15
N GLY A 79 4.01 -7.04 5.62
CA GLY A 79 5.35 -7.47 5.21
C GLY A 79 5.32 -8.13 3.83
N SER A 80 5.24 -9.46 3.80
CA SER A 80 5.20 -10.24 2.55
C SER A 80 3.90 -10.08 1.76
N PHE A 81 2.83 -9.61 2.42
CA PHE A 81 1.56 -9.32 1.78
C PHE A 81 1.18 -7.85 1.99
N MET A 82 0.76 -7.20 0.92
CA MET A 82 0.27 -5.82 0.94
C MET A 82 -1.09 -5.74 0.28
N VAL A 83 -1.94 -4.85 0.80
CA VAL A 83 -3.22 -4.49 0.17
C VAL A 83 -3.07 -3.11 -0.42
N ILE A 84 -3.22 -3.02 -1.74
CA ILE A 84 -3.18 -1.79 -2.53
C ILE A 84 -4.59 -1.50 -3.02
N GLN A 85 -5.02 -0.26 -2.89
CA GLN A 85 -6.30 0.25 -3.39
C GLN A 85 -6.04 1.30 -4.46
N ASP A 86 -6.59 1.09 -5.65
CA ASP A 86 -6.52 2.05 -6.76
C ASP A 86 -7.86 2.79 -6.95
N MET A 87 -8.04 3.45 -8.10
CA MET A 87 -9.27 4.21 -8.39
C MET A 87 -10.51 3.32 -8.59
N THR A 88 -10.32 2.02 -8.78
CA THR A 88 -11.36 1.06 -9.15
C THR A 88 -11.69 0.06 -8.04
N GLY A 89 -10.86 -0.01 -6.99
CA GLY A 89 -11.03 -0.92 -5.86
C GLY A 89 -9.83 -0.94 -4.93
#